data_AF-A0A7D8UI65-F1
#
_entry.id   AF-A0A7D8UI65-F1
#
_cell.length_a   1.000
_cell.length_b   1.000
_cell.length_c   1.000
_cell.angle_alpha   90.00
_cell.angle_beta   90.00
_cell.angle_gamma   90.00
#
_symmetry.space_group_name_H-M   'P 1'
#
loop_
_entity.id
_entity.type
_entity.pdbx_description
1 polymer ?
#
loop_
_entity_poly.entity_id
_entity_poly.type
_entity_poly.pdbx_seq_one_letter_code
_entity_poly.pdbx_strand_id
1 'polypeptide(L)'
;MPITCRTVRIALTAASIACLLGPLIARASPEAAEAWFRTAWETPLPTIDDMHLRVIVESHETPTRAELAAWRREVEGRPDHPRRRDIEIAERRLARGPDVRTYDIWLGANGHGRINSTDHDGYEFDVAFDGRTAWGRAPAQLTVSSAGRIPPEYDHPGEIRRIQRLVQSLAAGGFSVANAGHGMRVTRFQATPDATTWTADAGLPEQGMMIRLSGTFDPATNTGLATEALVTQSDASPEELGRRWGYREWTSVANAPLATIAEEFLPNRTLELRHRVESARPLERGELQRVTALPDAKRQHDAVRGEIDALTLVDNRPRGGTVRVTPPPHPESDPVSEDAHPPPVRSFGLLWLLAIPAVAAAIGAGVLFRRHHA
;
A
#
# COMPACT_ATOMS: atom_id res chain seq x y z
N MET A 1 -32.01 -23.34 -61.02
CA MET A 1 -32.93 -22.92 -59.96
C MET A 1 -32.24 -21.83 -59.13
N PRO A 2 -32.68 -20.56 -59.17
CA PRO A 2 -32.08 -19.49 -58.38
C PRO A 2 -32.83 -19.36 -57.04
N ILE A 3 -32.09 -19.38 -55.93
CA ILE A 3 -32.59 -18.99 -54.61
C ILE A 3 -32.28 -17.50 -54.42
N THR A 4 -33.32 -16.74 -54.15
CA THR A 4 -33.36 -15.28 -54.05
C THR A 4 -32.71 -14.78 -52.75
N CYS A 5 -31.65 -13.99 -52.92
CA CYS A 5 -30.95 -13.25 -51.86
C CYS A 5 -31.67 -11.91 -51.62
N ARG A 6 -32.69 -11.87 -50.76
CA ARG A 6 -33.38 -10.59 -50.40
C ARG A 6 -33.64 -10.36 -48.91
N THR A 7 -33.37 -11.31 -48.03
CA THR A 7 -33.75 -11.18 -46.60
C THR A 7 -32.63 -10.67 -45.68
N VAL A 8 -31.39 -10.51 -46.16
CA VAL A 8 -30.23 -10.11 -45.33
C VAL A 8 -30.07 -8.58 -45.19
N ARG A 9 -30.79 -7.77 -45.97
CA ARG A 9 -30.61 -6.30 -45.97
C ARG A 9 -31.41 -5.52 -44.93
N ILE A 10 -32.34 -6.14 -44.20
CA ILE A 10 -33.13 -5.42 -43.17
C ILE A 10 -32.51 -5.56 -41.77
N ALA A 11 -31.74 -6.62 -41.51
CA ALA A 11 -31.06 -6.81 -40.22
C ALA A 11 -29.81 -5.93 -40.04
N LEU A 12 -29.13 -5.53 -41.12
CA LEU A 12 -27.94 -4.66 -41.05
C LEU A 12 -28.26 -3.16 -40.85
N THR A 13 -29.48 -2.72 -41.16
CA THR A 13 -29.86 -1.31 -40.99
C THR A 13 -30.30 -1.01 -39.56
N ALA A 14 -30.86 -1.99 -38.83
CA ALA A 14 -31.23 -1.85 -37.42
C ALA A 14 -30.01 -1.82 -36.48
N ALA A 15 -28.94 -2.58 -36.80
CA ALA A 15 -27.70 -2.54 -36.04
C ALA A 15 -26.93 -1.22 -36.21
N SER A 16 -27.01 -0.58 -37.38
CA SER A 16 -26.38 0.71 -37.64
C SER A 16 -27.13 1.90 -37.02
N ILE A 17 -28.45 1.79 -36.82
CA ILE A 17 -29.24 2.82 -36.12
C ILE A 17 -29.03 2.76 -34.60
N ALA A 18 -28.72 1.59 -34.03
CA ALA A 18 -28.35 1.46 -32.61
C ALA A 18 -26.97 2.06 -32.27
N CYS A 19 -26.07 2.22 -33.25
CA CYS A 19 -24.80 2.93 -33.09
C CYS A 19 -24.89 4.44 -33.43
N LEU A 20 -26.00 4.89 -34.03
CA LEU A 20 -26.25 6.29 -34.43
C LEU A 20 -27.32 6.99 -33.57
N LEU A 21 -28.11 6.24 -32.82
CA LEU A 21 -28.61 6.70 -31.54
C LEU A 21 -27.38 6.77 -30.65
N GLY A 22 -26.74 7.95 -30.64
CA GLY A 22 -25.44 8.16 -30.03
C GLY A 22 -25.40 7.64 -28.60
N PRO A 23 -24.20 7.60 -27.97
CA PRO A 23 -24.15 7.52 -26.52
C PRO A 23 -25.16 8.54 -26.03
N LEU A 24 -26.29 8.04 -25.49
CA LEU A 24 -27.29 8.86 -24.83
C LEU A 24 -26.41 9.66 -23.90
N ILE A 25 -26.25 10.96 -24.19
CA ILE A 25 -25.49 11.87 -23.35
C ILE A 25 -26.21 11.70 -22.04
N ALA A 26 -25.65 10.85 -21.18
CA ALA A 26 -26.21 10.58 -19.87
C ALA A 26 -26.12 11.96 -19.26
N ARG A 27 -27.29 12.63 -19.19
CA ARG A 27 -27.32 13.97 -18.65
C ARG A 27 -26.66 13.83 -17.30
N ALA A 28 -25.64 14.66 -17.07
CA ALA A 28 -25.01 14.76 -15.79
C ALA A 28 -26.12 14.93 -14.76
N SER A 29 -26.34 13.88 -13.97
CA SER A 29 -27.44 13.82 -13.04
C SER A 29 -26.96 13.18 -11.73
N PRO A 30 -27.42 13.68 -10.58
CA PRO A 30 -27.10 13.08 -9.30
C PRO A 30 -27.37 11.56 -9.24
N GLU A 31 -28.40 11.09 -9.94
CA GLU A 31 -28.77 9.68 -10.02
C GLU A 31 -27.73 8.84 -10.76
N ALA A 32 -27.10 9.38 -11.81
CA ALA A 32 -26.02 8.70 -12.52
C ALA A 32 -24.79 8.54 -11.63
N ALA A 33 -24.41 9.60 -10.90
CA ALA A 33 -23.32 9.56 -9.93
C ALA A 33 -23.62 8.58 -8.78
N GLU A 34 -24.85 8.55 -8.26
CA GLU A 34 -25.25 7.58 -7.24
C GLU A 34 -25.19 6.14 -7.77
N ALA A 35 -25.73 5.88 -8.97
CA ALA A 35 -25.71 4.54 -9.57
C ALA A 35 -24.28 4.03 -9.80
N TRP A 36 -23.39 4.91 -10.29
CA TRP A 36 -21.95 4.60 -10.38
C TRP A 36 -21.37 4.29 -9.00
N PHE A 37 -21.61 5.16 -8.01
CA PHE A 37 -21.07 5.01 -6.66
C PHE A 37 -21.50 3.70 -6.02
N ARG A 38 -22.79 3.33 -6.10
CA ARG A 38 -23.31 2.06 -5.57
C ARG A 38 -22.64 0.87 -6.23
N THR A 39 -22.44 0.94 -7.56
CA THR A 39 -21.73 -0.11 -8.29
C THR A 39 -20.28 -0.22 -7.83
N ALA A 40 -19.57 0.91 -7.74
CA ALA A 40 -18.19 0.97 -7.28
C ALA A 40 -18.03 0.49 -5.83
N TRP A 41 -18.99 0.82 -4.96
CA TRP A 41 -19.01 0.44 -3.54
C TRP A 41 -19.12 -1.08 -3.34
N GLU A 42 -19.99 -1.73 -4.12
CA GLU A 42 -20.19 -3.20 -4.05
C GLU A 42 -19.13 -3.97 -4.84
N THR A 43 -18.33 -3.28 -5.66
CA THR A 43 -17.25 -3.91 -6.42
C THR A 43 -16.04 -4.14 -5.50
N PRO A 44 -15.46 -5.35 -5.47
CA PRO A 44 -14.20 -5.58 -4.76
C PRO A 44 -13.13 -4.59 -5.20
N LEU A 45 -12.29 -4.15 -4.26
CA LEU A 45 -11.20 -3.22 -4.59
C LEU A 45 -10.36 -3.78 -5.73
N PRO A 46 -9.96 -2.94 -6.70
CA PRO A 46 -9.22 -3.40 -7.87
C PRO A 46 -7.89 -4.00 -7.41
N THR A 47 -7.62 -5.24 -7.82
CA THR A 47 -6.27 -5.78 -7.73
C THR A 47 -5.45 -5.18 -8.87
N ILE A 48 -4.40 -4.43 -8.54
CA ILE A 48 -3.41 -4.02 -9.54
C ILE A 48 -2.24 -4.98 -9.49
N ASP A 49 -2.19 -5.84 -10.50
CA ASP A 49 -1.12 -6.77 -10.77
C ASP A 49 -0.34 -6.31 -12.02
N ASP A 50 0.77 -7.00 -12.29
CA ASP A 50 1.64 -6.82 -13.45
C ASP A 50 2.12 -5.37 -13.63
N MET A 51 2.52 -4.75 -12.52
CA MET A 51 2.99 -3.36 -12.48
C MET A 51 4.38 -3.23 -11.82
N HIS A 52 5.18 -2.29 -12.32
CA HIS A 52 6.34 -1.74 -11.64
C HIS A 52 6.07 -0.31 -11.19
N LEU A 53 6.34 0.00 -9.92
CA LEU A 53 6.21 1.34 -9.34
C LEU A 53 7.47 1.77 -8.64
N ARG A 54 7.76 3.07 -8.73
CA ARG A 54 8.65 3.76 -7.80
C ARG A 54 7.84 4.67 -6.89
N VAL A 55 7.89 4.44 -5.59
CA VAL A 55 7.10 5.16 -4.59
C VAL A 55 8.02 5.76 -3.53
N ILE A 56 7.82 7.03 -3.21
CA ILE A 56 8.45 7.70 -2.07
C ILE A 56 7.43 7.83 -0.96
N VAL A 57 7.84 7.50 0.25
CA VAL A 57 7.06 7.65 1.48
C VAL A 57 7.77 8.64 2.39
N GLU A 58 7.08 9.70 2.76
CA GLU A 58 7.55 10.73 3.67
C GLU A 58 6.79 10.63 4.99
N SER A 59 7.50 10.46 6.11
CA SER A 59 6.93 10.48 7.46
C SER A 59 7.14 11.84 8.10
N HIS A 60 6.04 12.57 8.29
CA HIS A 60 6.01 13.98 8.72
C HIS A 60 5.68 14.16 10.20
N GLU A 61 5.14 13.12 10.86
CA GLU A 61 4.74 13.23 12.25
C GLU A 61 5.93 13.65 13.13
N THR A 62 5.74 14.78 13.81
CA THR A 62 6.69 15.32 14.77
C THR A 62 5.92 15.80 16.00
N PRO A 63 6.38 15.45 17.22
CA PRO A 63 5.79 16.00 18.42
C PRO A 63 6.02 17.51 18.47
N THR A 64 5.13 18.21 19.16
CA THR A 64 5.37 19.60 19.52
C THR A 64 6.62 19.74 20.39
N ARG A 65 7.21 20.93 20.43
CA ARG A 65 8.37 21.21 21.30
C ARG A 65 8.08 20.94 22.77
N ALA A 66 6.83 21.16 23.21
CA ALA A 66 6.41 20.91 24.58
C ALA A 66 6.34 19.41 24.90
N GLU A 67 5.79 18.61 23.98
CA GLU A 67 5.73 17.15 24.10
C GLU A 67 7.14 16.55 24.10
N LEU A 68 8.01 16.97 23.17
CA LEU A 68 9.39 16.50 23.13
C LEU A 68 10.15 16.84 24.42
N ALA A 69 9.93 18.02 24.99
CA ALA A 69 10.50 18.40 26.29
C ALA A 69 9.93 17.56 27.45
N ALA A 70 8.66 17.16 27.38
CA ALA A 70 8.09 16.23 28.35
C ALA A 70 8.71 14.83 28.22
N TRP A 71 8.87 14.32 27.00
CA TRP A 71 9.52 13.03 26.75
C TRP A 71 10.97 13.02 27.25
N ARG A 72 11.74 14.10 27.02
CA ARG A 72 13.12 14.22 27.53
C ARG A 72 13.19 14.13 29.05
N ARG A 73 12.27 14.77 29.77
CA ARG A 73 12.19 14.68 31.24
C ARG A 73 11.81 13.28 31.71
N GLU A 74 10.94 12.58 30.97
CA GLU A 74 10.54 11.21 31.31
C GLU A 74 11.69 10.19 31.20
N VAL A 75 12.60 10.37 30.23
CA VAL A 75 13.75 9.48 29.99
C VAL A 75 15.01 9.86 30.77
N GLU A 76 14.98 10.97 31.52
CA GLU A 76 16.12 11.47 32.27
C GLU A 76 16.58 10.44 33.31
N GLY A 77 17.88 10.12 33.31
CA GLY A 77 18.45 9.08 34.18
C GLY A 77 18.06 7.63 33.83
N ARG A 78 17.36 7.40 32.72
CA ARG A 78 16.88 6.07 32.29
C ARG A 78 17.47 5.70 30.91
N PRO A 79 18.66 5.08 30.85
CA PRO A 79 19.35 4.80 29.59
C PRO A 79 18.60 3.81 28.68
N ASP A 80 17.88 2.84 29.24
CA ASP A 80 17.17 1.80 28.48
C ASP A 80 15.68 2.14 28.24
N HIS A 81 15.28 3.39 28.45
CA HIS A 81 13.88 3.78 28.28
C HIS A 81 13.46 3.71 26.80
N PRO A 82 12.35 3.02 26.46
CA PRO A 82 11.96 2.80 25.06
C PRO A 82 11.74 4.10 24.26
N ARG A 83 11.21 5.16 24.90
CA ARG A 83 11.01 6.48 24.27
C ARG A 83 12.28 7.20 23.81
N ARG A 84 13.48 6.76 24.21
CA ARG A 84 14.72 7.40 23.74
C ARG A 84 14.82 7.38 22.22
N ARG A 85 14.41 6.26 21.60
CA ARG A 85 14.34 6.15 20.14
C ARG A 85 13.34 7.13 19.53
N ASP A 86 12.17 7.31 20.15
CA ASP A 86 11.15 8.24 19.65
C ASP A 86 11.63 9.70 19.73
N ILE A 87 12.37 10.05 20.78
CA ILE A 87 13.04 11.35 20.93
C ILE A 87 14.07 11.55 19.81
N GLU A 88 14.94 10.57 19.55
CA GLU A 88 15.94 10.64 18.48
C GLU A 88 15.29 10.81 17.10
N ILE A 89 14.20 10.06 16.82
CA ILE A 89 13.42 10.18 15.58
C ILE A 89 12.81 11.59 15.46
N ALA A 90 12.16 12.07 16.53
CA ALA A 90 11.54 13.39 16.55
C ALA A 90 12.57 14.52 16.35
N GLU A 91 13.71 14.45 17.05
CA GLU A 91 14.79 15.43 16.93
C GLU A 91 15.37 15.45 15.52
N ARG A 92 15.62 14.27 14.93
CA ARG A 92 16.09 14.16 13.55
C ARG A 92 15.10 14.81 12.59
N ARG A 93 13.80 14.52 12.72
CA ARG A 93 12.76 15.07 11.84
C ARG A 93 12.64 16.60 11.97
N LEU A 94 12.70 17.11 13.20
CA LEU A 94 12.70 18.55 13.45
C LEU A 94 13.93 19.25 12.88
N ALA A 95 15.09 18.57 12.82
CA ALA A 95 16.33 19.14 12.32
C ALA A 95 16.51 19.02 10.79
N ARG A 96 16.06 17.91 10.19
CA ARG A 96 16.37 17.55 8.79
C ARG A 96 15.14 17.48 7.87
N GLY A 97 13.93 17.60 8.42
CA GLY A 97 12.68 17.37 7.69
C GLY A 97 12.19 15.92 7.81
N PRO A 98 11.15 15.53 7.05
CA PRO A 98 10.52 14.21 7.18
C PRO A 98 11.51 13.08 6.90
N ASP A 99 11.28 11.92 7.52
CA ASP A 99 12.02 10.72 7.12
C ASP A 99 11.51 10.29 5.74
N VAL A 100 12.43 10.11 4.80
CA VAL A 100 12.11 9.69 3.43
C VAL A 100 12.51 8.23 3.24
N ARG A 101 11.59 7.42 2.75
CA ARG A 101 11.83 6.05 2.31
C ARG A 101 11.44 5.92 0.85
N THR A 102 12.29 5.29 0.06
CA THR A 102 12.00 4.99 -1.34
C THR A 102 11.73 3.51 -1.51
N TYR A 103 10.77 3.18 -2.36
CA TYR A 103 10.42 1.83 -2.75
C TYR A 103 10.47 1.69 -4.27
N ASP A 104 11.12 0.62 -4.77
CA ASP A 104 10.91 0.09 -6.12
C ASP A 104 10.17 -1.24 -6.00
N ILE A 105 9.00 -1.33 -6.64
CA ILE A 105 7.98 -2.34 -6.38
C ILE A 105 7.63 -3.02 -7.68
N TRP A 106 7.82 -4.34 -7.76
CA TRP A 106 7.32 -5.18 -8.84
C TRP A 106 6.21 -6.07 -8.29
N LEU A 107 4.98 -5.89 -8.76
CA LEU A 107 3.83 -6.68 -8.36
C LEU A 107 3.36 -7.55 -9.52
N GLY A 108 3.18 -8.83 -9.25
CA GLY A 108 2.44 -9.75 -10.09
C GLY A 108 1.23 -10.33 -9.36
N ALA A 109 0.47 -11.14 -10.09
CA ALA A 109 -0.68 -11.84 -9.54
C ALA A 109 -0.32 -12.79 -8.40
N ASN A 110 -1.32 -13.11 -7.57
CA ASN A 110 -1.25 -14.12 -6.50
C ASN A 110 -0.17 -13.87 -5.43
N GLY A 111 0.15 -12.59 -5.19
CA GLY A 111 1.13 -12.22 -4.17
C GLY A 111 2.58 -12.39 -4.62
N HIS A 112 2.82 -12.64 -5.91
CA HIS A 112 4.17 -12.65 -6.46
C HIS A 112 4.68 -11.23 -6.57
N GLY A 113 5.95 -11.01 -6.26
CA GLY A 113 6.50 -9.67 -6.32
C GLY A 113 7.90 -9.54 -5.79
N ARG A 114 8.44 -8.35 -5.95
CA ARG A 114 9.67 -7.89 -5.33
C ARG A 114 9.47 -6.48 -4.80
N ILE A 115 10.00 -6.21 -3.62
CA ILE A 115 10.03 -4.89 -3.02
C ILE A 115 11.47 -4.61 -2.67
N ASN A 116 12.01 -3.58 -3.29
CA ASN A 116 13.27 -2.99 -2.94
C ASN A 116 13.00 -1.68 -2.20
N SER A 117 13.68 -1.44 -1.09
CA SER A 117 13.52 -0.22 -0.31
C SER A 117 14.83 0.32 0.21
N THR A 118 14.89 1.63 0.32
CA THR A 118 15.99 2.37 0.95
C THR A 118 15.40 3.38 1.92
N ASP A 119 15.84 3.31 3.17
CA ASP A 119 15.42 4.18 4.27
C ASP A 119 16.23 5.49 4.29
N HIS A 120 15.77 6.44 5.10
CA HIS A 120 16.35 7.78 5.28
C HIS A 120 17.83 7.79 5.72
N ASP A 121 18.31 6.71 6.34
CA ASP A 121 19.69 6.52 6.78
C ASP A 121 20.53 5.72 5.76
N GLY A 122 19.95 5.42 4.59
CA GLY A 122 20.56 4.58 3.56
C GLY A 122 20.44 3.09 3.84
N TYR A 123 19.74 2.66 4.89
CA TYR A 123 19.52 1.24 5.13
C TYR A 123 18.69 0.63 4.01
N GLU A 124 19.22 -0.42 3.40
CA GLU A 124 18.61 -1.08 2.26
C GLU A 124 17.96 -2.40 2.67
N PHE A 125 16.76 -2.62 2.17
CA PHE A 125 16.04 -3.87 2.36
C PHE A 125 15.37 -4.31 1.07
N ASP A 126 15.52 -5.58 0.73
CA ASP A 126 15.02 -6.15 -0.53
C ASP A 126 14.35 -7.48 -0.25
N VAL A 127 13.16 -7.71 -0.79
CA VAL A 127 12.43 -8.96 -0.62
C VAL A 127 11.76 -9.36 -1.91
N ALA A 128 11.72 -10.65 -2.21
CA ALA A 128 10.92 -11.16 -3.31
C ALA A 128 10.25 -12.49 -2.99
N PHE A 129 9.16 -12.77 -3.71
CA PHE A 129 8.44 -14.02 -3.69
C PHE A 129 7.95 -14.36 -5.10
N ASP A 130 8.27 -15.56 -5.57
CA ASP A 130 7.89 -16.07 -6.90
C ASP A 130 6.72 -17.08 -6.85
N GLY A 131 6.08 -17.25 -5.69
CA GLY A 131 5.06 -18.26 -5.43
C GLY A 131 5.59 -19.56 -4.80
N ARG A 132 6.90 -19.83 -4.91
CA ARG A 132 7.54 -21.06 -4.42
C ARG A 132 8.68 -20.79 -3.46
N THR A 133 9.44 -19.74 -3.73
CA THR A 133 10.60 -19.31 -2.98
C THR A 133 10.41 -17.86 -2.58
N ALA A 134 10.63 -17.59 -1.30
CA ALA A 134 10.79 -16.25 -0.78
C ALA A 134 12.27 -16.01 -0.50
N TRP A 135 12.78 -14.83 -0.80
CA TRP A 135 14.09 -14.42 -0.33
C TRP A 135 14.05 -12.98 0.15
N GLY A 136 14.95 -12.66 1.06
CA GLY A 136 15.11 -11.32 1.61
C GLY A 136 16.58 -10.98 1.82
N ARG A 137 16.97 -9.76 1.49
CA ARG A 137 18.32 -9.23 1.65
C ARG A 137 18.29 -8.04 2.60
N ALA A 138 19.13 -8.14 3.63
CA ALA A 138 19.66 -7.01 4.39
C ALA A 138 21.13 -6.79 3.98
N PRO A 139 21.78 -5.68 4.35
CA PRO A 139 23.11 -5.32 3.82
C PRO A 139 24.14 -6.46 3.85
N ALA A 140 24.22 -7.22 4.94
CA ALA A 140 25.19 -8.31 5.11
C ALA A 140 24.60 -9.73 5.02
N GLN A 141 23.30 -9.89 4.81
CA GLN A 141 22.62 -11.18 4.91
C GLN A 141 21.60 -11.39 3.79
N LEU A 142 21.71 -12.54 3.11
CA LEU A 142 20.69 -13.06 2.21
C LEU A 142 19.98 -14.23 2.89
N THR A 143 18.66 -14.16 3.00
CA THR A 143 17.82 -15.21 3.57
C THR A 143 16.96 -15.80 2.47
N VAL A 144 16.85 -17.13 2.44
CA VAL A 144 16.07 -17.87 1.43
C VAL A 144 15.17 -18.86 2.12
N SER A 145 13.90 -18.91 1.73
CA SER A 145 12.89 -19.77 2.36
C SER A 145 11.98 -20.37 1.30
N SER A 146 11.54 -21.61 1.50
CA SER A 146 10.45 -22.19 0.69
C SER A 146 9.09 -21.66 1.16
N ALA A 147 8.13 -21.57 0.25
CA ALA A 147 6.73 -21.30 0.59
C ALA A 147 6.26 -22.27 1.69
N GLY A 148 5.67 -21.73 2.77
CA GLY A 148 5.18 -22.51 3.92
C GLY A 148 6.24 -22.89 4.97
N ARG A 149 7.51 -22.51 4.80
CA ARG A 149 8.59 -22.71 5.79
C ARG A 149 9.33 -21.42 6.13
N ILE A 150 8.63 -20.31 5.97
CA ILE A 150 9.15 -18.98 6.22
C ILE A 150 9.12 -18.77 7.74
N PRO A 151 10.28 -18.54 8.40
CA PRO A 151 10.25 -18.25 9.83
C PRO A 151 9.44 -16.99 10.10
N PRO A 152 8.72 -16.88 11.24
CA PRO A 152 7.84 -15.76 11.52
C PRO A 152 8.54 -14.39 11.44
N GLU A 153 9.84 -14.34 11.71
CA GLU A 153 10.65 -13.12 11.66
C GLU A 153 10.90 -12.62 10.21
N TYR A 154 10.65 -13.46 9.21
CA TYR A 154 10.93 -13.21 7.80
C TYR A 154 9.69 -13.34 6.91
N ASP A 155 8.51 -12.84 7.35
CA ASP A 155 7.26 -12.88 6.57
C ASP A 155 7.30 -11.99 5.31
N HIS A 156 8.16 -12.33 4.35
CA HIS A 156 8.30 -11.67 3.06
C HIS A 156 6.98 -11.66 2.26
N PRO A 157 6.16 -12.74 2.25
CA PRO A 157 4.84 -12.68 1.62
C PRO A 157 3.91 -11.69 2.31
N GLY A 158 4.01 -11.53 3.63
CA GLY A 158 3.32 -10.49 4.39
C GLY A 158 3.69 -9.09 3.93
N GLU A 159 4.97 -8.85 3.68
CA GLU A 159 5.45 -7.57 3.14
C GLU A 159 4.94 -7.29 1.74
N ILE A 160 4.92 -8.31 0.86
CA ILE A 160 4.34 -8.17 -0.48
C ILE A 160 2.85 -7.86 -0.39
N ARG A 161 2.09 -8.61 0.42
CA ARG A 161 0.66 -8.32 0.64
C ARG A 161 0.41 -6.92 1.20
N ARG A 162 1.30 -6.41 2.05
CA ARG A 162 1.22 -5.07 2.61
C ARG A 162 1.42 -4.00 1.54
N ILE A 163 2.42 -4.14 0.69
CA ILE A 163 2.64 -3.21 -0.43
C ILE A 163 1.53 -3.33 -1.47
N GLN A 164 1.00 -4.53 -1.72
CA GLN A 164 -0.20 -4.69 -2.56
C GLN A 164 -1.37 -3.88 -2.01
N ARG A 165 -1.61 -3.88 -0.69
CA ARG A 165 -2.65 -3.03 -0.08
C ARG A 165 -2.39 -1.54 -0.25
N LEU A 166 -1.14 -1.08 -0.17
CA LEU A 166 -0.78 0.31 -0.47
C LEU A 166 -1.09 0.66 -1.94
N VAL A 167 -0.74 -0.22 -2.88
CA VAL A 167 -1.02 -0.01 -4.30
C VAL A 167 -2.54 -0.02 -4.55
N GLN A 168 -3.26 -0.95 -3.94
CA GLN A 168 -4.73 -0.98 -3.96
C GLN A 168 -5.33 0.29 -3.36
N SER A 169 -4.74 0.87 -2.30
CA SER A 169 -5.23 2.12 -1.73
C SER A 169 -5.02 3.30 -2.66
N LEU A 170 -3.88 3.37 -3.35
CA LEU A 170 -3.64 4.38 -4.39
C LEU A 170 -4.62 4.25 -5.56
N ALA A 171 -5.03 3.02 -5.89
CA ALA A 171 -5.98 2.74 -6.96
C ALA A 171 -7.44 3.08 -6.61
N ALA A 172 -7.85 2.70 -5.40
CA ALA A 172 -9.22 2.84 -4.93
C ALA A 172 -9.51 4.18 -4.26
N GLY A 173 -8.46 4.93 -3.90
CA GLY A 173 -8.57 6.18 -3.17
C GLY A 173 -9.29 6.01 -1.83
N GLY A 174 -10.23 6.90 -1.53
CA GLY A 174 -11.02 6.89 -0.30
C GLY A 174 -11.79 5.58 -0.05
N PHE A 175 -12.16 4.84 -1.10
CA PHE A 175 -12.81 3.54 -0.95
C PHE A 175 -11.94 2.52 -0.22
N SER A 176 -10.61 2.63 -0.31
CA SER A 176 -9.70 1.71 0.37
C SER A 176 -9.78 1.77 1.90
N VAL A 177 -10.17 2.93 2.45
CA VAL A 177 -10.32 3.13 3.89
C VAL A 177 -11.62 2.49 4.38
N ALA A 178 -12.70 2.63 3.60
CA ALA A 178 -14.03 2.20 4.02
C ALA A 178 -14.35 0.74 3.65
N ASN A 179 -13.77 0.21 2.56
CA ASN A 179 -13.98 -1.17 2.12
C ASN A 179 -12.98 -2.18 2.72
N ALA A 180 -12.09 -1.74 3.63
CA ALA A 180 -11.17 -2.62 4.35
C ALA A 180 -11.86 -3.58 5.33
N GLY A 181 -13.13 -3.34 5.68
CA GLY A 181 -13.93 -4.18 6.58
C GLY A 181 -15.27 -4.54 5.94
N HIS A 182 -15.50 -5.84 5.71
CA HIS A 182 -16.78 -6.34 5.20
C HIS A 182 -17.89 -5.99 6.19
N GLY A 183 -18.77 -5.07 5.81
CA GLY A 183 -19.97 -4.76 6.59
C GLY A 183 -20.35 -3.27 6.69
N MET A 184 -19.48 -2.34 6.29
CA MET A 184 -19.88 -0.93 6.24
C MET A 184 -21.06 -0.73 5.30
N ARG A 185 -22.05 0.03 5.75
CA ARG A 185 -23.25 0.36 4.97
C ARG A 185 -23.25 1.84 4.65
N VAL A 186 -23.56 2.16 3.40
CA VAL A 186 -23.78 3.54 2.97
C VAL A 186 -25.11 4.01 3.53
N THR A 187 -25.07 5.00 4.41
CA THR A 187 -26.25 5.59 5.07
C THR A 187 -26.79 6.79 4.31
N ARG A 188 -25.92 7.51 3.59
CA ARG A 188 -26.26 8.71 2.85
C ARG A 188 -25.36 8.85 1.63
N PHE A 189 -25.93 9.30 0.53
CA PHE A 189 -25.21 9.74 -0.67
C PHE A 189 -25.77 11.09 -1.11
N GLN A 190 -24.90 11.99 -1.55
CA GLN A 190 -25.28 13.27 -2.14
C GLN A 190 -24.31 13.62 -3.27
N ALA A 191 -24.84 14.12 -4.38
CA ALA A 191 -24.04 14.67 -5.47
C ALA A 191 -24.49 16.11 -5.77
N THR A 192 -23.60 16.91 -6.36
CA THR A 192 -23.95 18.25 -6.84
C THR A 192 -24.96 18.17 -7.99
N PRO A 193 -25.72 19.25 -8.29
CA PRO A 193 -26.71 19.23 -9.36
C PRO A 193 -26.14 18.92 -10.75
N ASP A 194 -24.87 19.28 -11.00
CA ASP A 194 -24.11 18.96 -12.20
C ASP A 194 -23.40 17.59 -12.14
N ALA A 195 -23.60 16.85 -11.05
CA ALA A 195 -23.02 15.54 -10.77
C ALA A 195 -21.49 15.47 -10.82
N THR A 196 -20.76 16.59 -10.76
CA THR A 196 -19.29 16.57 -10.88
C THR A 196 -18.58 16.18 -9.59
N THR A 197 -19.23 16.37 -8.45
CA THR A 197 -18.71 16.02 -7.12
C THR A 197 -19.76 15.30 -6.30
N TRP A 198 -19.29 14.44 -5.40
CA TRP A 198 -20.17 13.65 -4.53
C TRP A 198 -19.59 13.49 -3.13
N THR A 199 -20.48 13.18 -2.19
CA THR A 199 -20.18 12.82 -0.81
C THR A 199 -21.03 11.63 -0.39
N ALA A 200 -20.50 10.75 0.44
CA ALA A 200 -21.22 9.64 1.01
C ALA A 200 -20.83 9.42 2.47
N ASP A 201 -21.80 9.10 3.33
CA ASP A 201 -21.52 8.68 4.70
C ASP A 201 -21.73 7.16 4.77
N ALA A 202 -20.68 6.43 5.12
CA ALA A 202 -20.69 4.98 5.26
C ALA A 202 -20.14 4.58 6.62
N GLY A 203 -20.65 3.49 7.19
CA GLY A 203 -20.15 3.06 8.49
C GLY A 203 -20.84 1.83 9.05
N LEU A 204 -20.57 1.58 10.32
CA LEU A 204 -21.16 0.53 11.15
C LEU A 204 -21.87 1.25 12.30
N PRO A 205 -23.13 1.71 12.12
CA PRO A 205 -23.82 2.52 13.12
C PRO A 205 -23.93 1.82 14.48
N GLU A 206 -24.14 0.50 14.47
CA GLU A 206 -24.20 -0.33 15.68
C GLU A 206 -22.86 -0.39 16.46
N GLN A 207 -21.75 -0.07 15.78
CA GLN A 207 -20.41 -0.01 16.35
C GLN A 207 -19.93 1.42 16.59
N GLY A 208 -20.76 2.43 16.32
CA GLY A 208 -20.41 3.84 16.49
C GLY A 208 -19.27 4.30 15.59
N MET A 209 -19.15 3.73 14.39
CA MET A 209 -18.11 4.08 13.42
C MET A 209 -18.74 4.64 12.14
N MET A 210 -18.34 5.86 11.75
CA MET A 210 -18.77 6.51 10.52
C MET A 210 -17.58 7.16 9.81
N ILE A 211 -17.53 6.98 8.49
CA ILE A 211 -16.58 7.59 7.57
C ILE A 211 -17.38 8.39 6.54
N ARG A 212 -16.95 9.62 6.30
CA ARG A 212 -17.37 10.40 5.15
C ARG A 212 -16.39 10.19 4.01
N LEU A 213 -16.92 9.86 2.85
CA LEU A 213 -16.21 9.79 1.59
C LEU A 213 -16.59 10.99 0.75
N SER A 214 -15.65 11.48 -0.04
CA SER A 214 -15.95 12.44 -1.10
C SER A 214 -15.11 12.18 -2.33
N GLY A 215 -15.58 12.68 -3.47
CA GLY A 215 -14.96 12.39 -4.73
C GLY A 215 -15.48 13.21 -5.88
N THR A 216 -14.96 12.89 -7.06
CA THR A 216 -15.38 13.45 -8.34
C THR A 216 -16.07 12.40 -9.18
N PHE A 217 -16.92 12.85 -10.09
CA PHE A 217 -17.55 12.01 -11.10
C PHE A 217 -17.51 12.74 -12.44
N ASP A 218 -17.15 12.02 -13.49
CA ASP A 218 -17.14 12.50 -14.87
C ASP A 218 -18.36 11.92 -15.59
N PRO A 219 -19.39 12.74 -15.86
CA PRO A 219 -20.59 12.29 -16.58
C PRO A 219 -20.32 11.86 -18.03
N ALA A 220 -19.24 12.35 -18.65
CA ALA A 220 -18.93 12.03 -20.04
C ALA A 220 -18.41 10.59 -20.19
N THR A 221 -17.64 10.12 -19.20
CA THR A 221 -17.11 8.75 -19.16
C THR A 221 -17.93 7.83 -18.25
N ASN A 222 -18.84 8.38 -17.45
CA ASN A 222 -19.59 7.67 -16.42
C ASN A 222 -18.66 6.97 -15.40
N THR A 223 -17.57 7.65 -15.04
CA THR A 223 -16.58 7.17 -14.07
C THR A 223 -16.34 8.18 -12.97
N GLY A 224 -16.06 7.72 -11.76
CA GLY A 224 -15.71 8.60 -10.64
C GLY A 224 -14.49 8.12 -9.88
N LEU A 225 -14.04 8.96 -8.95
CA LEU A 225 -12.88 8.75 -8.10
C LEU A 225 -13.24 9.13 -6.67
N ALA A 226 -12.89 8.29 -5.69
CA ALA A 226 -12.98 8.63 -4.27
C ALA A 226 -11.70 9.36 -3.85
N THR A 227 -11.74 10.68 -3.75
CA THR A 227 -10.56 11.51 -3.51
C THR A 227 -10.27 11.74 -2.03
N GLU A 228 -11.22 11.48 -1.14
CA GLU A 228 -11.02 11.65 0.30
C GLU A 228 -11.84 10.65 1.12
N ALA A 229 -11.29 10.29 2.28
CA ALA A 229 -11.99 9.63 3.38
C ALA A 229 -11.72 10.37 4.70
N LEU A 230 -12.73 10.54 5.54
CA LEU A 230 -12.67 11.25 6.81
C LEU A 230 -13.43 10.48 7.89
N VAL A 231 -12.79 10.17 9.02
CA VAL A 231 -13.49 9.60 10.18
C VAL A 231 -14.36 10.68 10.82
N THR A 232 -15.68 10.50 10.77
CA THR A 232 -16.67 11.45 11.34
C THR A 232 -17.28 10.95 12.64
N GLN A 233 -17.14 9.65 12.94
CA GLN A 233 -17.51 9.07 14.22
C GLN A 233 -16.66 7.82 14.49
N SER A 234 -16.21 7.65 15.73
CA SER A 234 -15.47 6.47 16.19
C SER A 234 -15.61 6.33 17.71
N ASP A 235 -16.62 5.62 18.18
CA ASP A 235 -16.89 5.47 19.62
C ASP A 235 -15.82 4.61 20.32
N ALA A 236 -15.27 3.62 19.61
CA ALA A 236 -14.24 2.71 20.15
C ALA A 236 -12.83 3.35 20.20
N SER A 237 -12.58 4.31 19.31
CA SER A 237 -11.30 5.05 19.21
C SER A 237 -11.58 6.53 18.95
N PRO A 238 -12.00 7.31 19.96
CA PRO A 238 -12.32 8.74 19.79
C PRO A 238 -11.12 9.57 19.33
N GLU A 239 -9.90 9.12 19.61
CA GLU A 239 -8.65 9.71 19.14
C GLU A 239 -8.52 9.68 17.61
N GLU A 240 -9.27 8.85 16.90
CA GLU A 240 -9.25 8.79 15.42
C GLU A 240 -10.23 9.80 14.78
N LEU A 241 -11.09 10.45 15.58
CA LEU A 241 -12.09 11.38 15.08
C LEU A 241 -11.44 12.56 14.36
N GLY A 242 -11.71 12.71 13.06
CA GLY A 242 -11.10 13.74 12.22
C GLY A 242 -9.86 13.27 11.45
N ARG A 243 -9.40 12.03 11.64
CA ARG A 243 -8.37 11.43 10.77
C ARG A 243 -8.86 11.41 9.33
N ARG A 244 -7.97 11.76 8.40
CA ARG A 244 -8.32 12.03 7.02
C ARG A 244 -7.28 11.48 6.06
N TRP A 245 -7.74 10.87 4.98
CA TRP A 245 -6.91 10.40 3.87
C TRP A 245 -7.31 11.14 2.61
N GLY A 246 -6.34 11.76 1.92
CA GLY A 246 -6.54 12.49 0.68
C GLY A 246 -5.78 11.86 -0.48
N TYR A 247 -6.41 11.77 -1.65
CA TYR A 247 -5.87 11.15 -2.86
C TYR A 247 -6.02 12.11 -4.03
N ARG A 248 -4.91 12.43 -4.69
CA ARG A 248 -4.85 13.46 -5.73
C ARG A 248 -3.84 13.10 -6.81
N GLU A 249 -3.88 13.90 -7.88
CA GLU A 249 -3.06 13.72 -9.08
C GLU A 249 -3.22 12.31 -9.65
N TRP A 250 -4.31 12.08 -10.36
CA TRP A 250 -4.64 10.75 -10.86
C TRP A 250 -4.04 10.52 -12.24
N THR A 251 -3.48 9.32 -12.42
CA THR A 251 -3.03 8.81 -13.72
C THR A 251 -3.76 7.50 -14.04
N SER A 252 -3.56 6.97 -15.25
CA SER A 252 -4.06 5.66 -15.65
C SER A 252 -2.89 4.73 -15.95
N VAL A 253 -2.84 3.59 -15.26
CA VAL A 253 -1.84 2.54 -15.50
C VAL A 253 -2.57 1.22 -15.68
N ALA A 254 -2.27 0.51 -16.77
CA ALA A 254 -2.95 -0.74 -17.13
C ALA A 254 -4.50 -0.62 -17.15
N ASN A 255 -5.02 0.55 -17.56
CA ASN A 255 -6.44 0.91 -17.57
C ASN A 255 -7.10 1.05 -16.18
N ALA A 256 -6.33 1.09 -15.10
CA ALA A 256 -6.82 1.39 -13.77
C ALA A 256 -6.43 2.82 -13.37
N PRO A 257 -7.33 3.60 -12.74
CA PRO A 257 -6.95 4.85 -12.13
C PRO A 257 -5.97 4.60 -10.97
N LEU A 258 -4.97 5.46 -10.84
CA LEU A 258 -3.98 5.41 -9.77
C LEU A 258 -3.69 6.83 -9.30
N ALA A 259 -3.94 7.12 -8.03
CA ALA A 259 -3.50 8.37 -7.41
C ALA A 259 -1.97 8.37 -7.31
N THR A 260 -1.31 9.42 -7.79
CA THR A 260 0.14 9.57 -7.66
C THR A 260 0.53 10.21 -6.34
N ILE A 261 -0.42 10.84 -5.63
CA ILE A 261 -0.21 11.34 -4.28
C ILE A 261 -1.33 10.85 -3.37
N ALA A 262 -0.93 10.20 -2.26
CA ALA A 262 -1.82 9.91 -1.14
C ALA A 262 -1.25 10.50 0.14
N GLU A 263 -2.08 11.17 0.91
CA GLU A 263 -1.71 11.81 2.17
C GLU A 263 -2.62 11.36 3.29
N GLU A 264 -2.02 11.23 4.46
CA GLU A 264 -2.72 10.88 5.69
C GLU A 264 -2.51 11.99 6.72
N PHE A 265 -3.60 12.41 7.33
CA PHE A 265 -3.62 13.50 8.29
C PHE A 265 -4.17 13.00 9.62
N LEU A 266 -3.47 13.35 10.68
CA LEU A 266 -3.95 13.19 12.04
C LEU A 266 -5.23 14.03 12.26
N PRO A 267 -6.04 13.69 13.29
CA PRO A 267 -7.19 14.48 13.73
C PRO A 267 -6.96 15.99 13.84
N ASN A 268 -5.77 16.39 14.27
CA ASN A 268 -5.37 17.80 14.42
C ASN A 268 -4.97 18.47 13.09
N ARG A 269 -5.18 17.79 11.95
CA ARG A 269 -4.82 18.20 10.58
C ARG A 269 -3.33 18.28 10.28
N THR A 270 -2.49 17.74 11.15
CA THR A 270 -1.05 17.57 10.86
C THR A 270 -0.88 16.45 9.85
N LEU A 271 -0.05 16.67 8.83
CA LEU A 271 0.34 15.62 7.88
C LEU A 271 1.17 14.57 8.62
N GLU A 272 0.73 13.32 8.58
CA GLU A 272 1.41 12.19 9.19
C GLU A 272 2.31 11.49 8.17
N LEU A 273 1.72 11.15 7.03
CA LEU A 273 2.36 10.39 5.95
C LEU A 273 2.00 10.99 4.59
N ARG A 274 2.96 10.97 3.67
CA ARG A 274 2.73 11.22 2.24
C ARG A 274 3.36 10.11 1.41
N HIS A 275 2.58 9.51 0.54
CA HIS A 275 3.03 8.61 -0.51
C HIS A 275 3.03 9.38 -1.84
N ARG A 276 4.13 9.31 -2.58
CA ARG A 276 4.29 9.90 -3.91
C ARG A 276 4.78 8.85 -4.90
N VAL A 277 3.96 8.54 -5.90
CA VAL A 277 4.33 7.67 -7.02
C VAL A 277 5.15 8.49 -8.01
N GLU A 278 6.45 8.20 -8.13
CA GLU A 278 7.33 8.86 -9.09
C GLU A 278 7.16 8.29 -10.50
N SER A 279 6.94 6.98 -10.58
CA SER A 279 6.67 6.30 -11.84
C SER A 279 5.82 5.06 -11.58
N ALA A 280 4.98 4.74 -12.55
CA ALA A 280 4.21 3.50 -12.57
C ALA A 280 4.04 3.05 -14.02
N ARG A 281 4.35 1.78 -14.30
CA ARG A 281 4.26 1.20 -15.64
C ARG A 281 3.87 -0.28 -15.59
N PRO A 282 3.25 -0.82 -16.64
CA PRO A 282 3.10 -2.26 -16.79
C PRO A 282 4.46 -2.98 -16.77
N LEU A 283 4.48 -4.22 -16.27
CA LEU A 283 5.64 -5.08 -16.35
C LEU A 283 5.88 -5.58 -17.77
N GLU A 284 7.15 -5.68 -18.14
CA GLU A 284 7.53 -6.32 -19.40
C GLU A 284 7.39 -7.85 -19.28
N ARG A 285 7.24 -8.51 -20.44
CA ARG A 285 7.16 -9.97 -20.49
C ARG A 285 8.41 -10.60 -19.87
N GLY A 286 8.21 -11.41 -18.82
CA GLY A 286 9.30 -12.09 -18.12
C GLY A 286 10.12 -11.21 -17.17
N GLU A 287 9.78 -9.92 -17.04
CA GLU A 287 10.45 -9.03 -16.09
C GLU A 287 10.29 -9.52 -14.66
N LEU A 288 9.06 -9.84 -14.25
CA LEU A 288 8.79 -10.32 -12.90
C LEU A 288 9.65 -11.53 -12.54
N GLN A 289 9.66 -12.54 -13.42
CA GLN A 289 10.44 -13.76 -13.22
C GLN A 289 11.94 -13.46 -13.09
N ARG A 290 12.46 -12.51 -13.88
CA ARG A 290 13.86 -12.09 -13.83
C ARG A 290 14.18 -11.39 -12.50
N VAL A 291 13.36 -10.44 -12.06
CA VAL A 291 13.64 -9.64 -10.86
C VAL A 291 13.36 -10.41 -9.57
N THR A 292 12.45 -11.38 -9.56
CA THR A 292 12.19 -12.22 -8.37
C THR A 292 13.12 -13.42 -8.28
N ALA A 293 13.97 -13.67 -9.28
CA ALA A 293 14.94 -14.76 -9.24
C ALA A 293 15.86 -14.62 -8.02
N LEU A 294 16.24 -15.76 -7.42
CA LEU A 294 17.14 -15.78 -6.28
C LEU A 294 18.51 -15.17 -6.69
N PRO A 295 19.07 -14.22 -5.92
CA PRO A 295 20.40 -13.70 -6.19
C PRO A 295 21.47 -14.80 -6.18
N ASP A 296 22.47 -14.67 -7.06
CA ASP A 296 23.59 -15.59 -7.08
C ASP A 296 24.59 -15.17 -6.00
N ALA A 297 24.46 -15.76 -4.81
CA ALA A 297 25.35 -15.48 -3.68
C ALA A 297 26.82 -15.80 -3.97
N LYS A 298 27.13 -16.73 -4.89
CA LYS A 298 28.53 -17.08 -5.23
C LYS A 298 29.15 -16.05 -6.16
N ARG A 299 28.36 -15.55 -7.12
CA ARG A 299 28.77 -14.48 -8.03
C ARG A 299 28.56 -13.09 -7.46
N GLN A 300 27.98 -12.99 -6.27
CA GLN A 300 27.66 -11.72 -5.61
C GLN A 300 26.85 -10.81 -6.57
N HIS A 301 25.81 -11.36 -7.20
CA HIS A 301 25.04 -10.65 -8.21
C HIS A 301 23.52 -10.83 -8.08
N ASP A 302 22.78 -9.74 -8.26
CA ASP A 302 21.33 -9.62 -8.29
C ASP A 302 20.86 -8.89 -9.57
N ALA A 303 19.71 -9.27 -10.10
CA ALA A 303 19.20 -8.76 -11.38
C ALA A 303 18.78 -7.27 -11.37
N VAL A 304 18.54 -6.68 -10.19
CA VAL A 304 18.11 -5.28 -10.05
C VAL A 304 19.24 -4.42 -9.49
N ARG A 305 19.91 -4.88 -8.44
CA ARG A 305 20.99 -4.16 -7.76
C ARG A 305 22.36 -4.35 -8.40
N GLY A 306 22.54 -5.33 -9.29
CA GLY A 306 23.85 -5.68 -9.83
C GLY A 306 24.68 -6.39 -8.75
N GLU A 307 25.86 -5.87 -8.45
CA GLU A 307 26.74 -6.46 -7.44
C GLU A 307 26.16 -6.36 -6.02
N ILE A 308 26.33 -7.40 -5.22
CA ILE A 308 25.84 -7.48 -3.83
C ILE A 308 26.96 -7.93 -2.91
N ASP A 309 27.01 -7.44 -1.67
CA ASP A 309 27.99 -7.89 -0.66
C ASP A 309 27.30 -8.71 0.43
N ALA A 310 26.78 -9.88 0.07
CA ALA A 310 26.20 -10.79 1.06
C ALA A 310 27.31 -11.55 1.79
N LEU A 311 27.51 -11.25 3.07
CA LEU A 311 28.48 -11.95 3.93
C LEU A 311 27.94 -13.30 4.44
N THR A 312 26.62 -13.42 4.59
CA THR A 312 25.96 -14.62 5.10
C THR A 312 24.76 -15.01 4.24
N LEU A 313 24.67 -16.29 3.90
CA LEU A 313 23.49 -16.91 3.30
C LEU A 313 22.81 -17.80 4.35
N VAL A 314 21.56 -17.48 4.69
CA VAL A 314 20.69 -18.29 5.54
C VAL A 314 19.67 -18.99 4.67
N ASP A 315 19.88 -20.27 4.37
CA ASP A 315 18.96 -21.06 3.54
C ASP A 315 18.05 -21.95 4.42
N ASN A 316 16.80 -21.54 4.57
CA ASN A 316 15.75 -22.25 5.32
C ASN A 316 15.00 -23.30 4.49
N ARG A 317 15.40 -23.55 3.24
CA ARG A 317 14.77 -24.58 2.38
C ARG A 317 15.12 -25.98 2.89
N PRO A 318 14.41 -27.05 2.47
CA PRO A 318 14.79 -28.42 2.81
C PRO A 318 16.23 -28.71 2.36
N ARG A 319 17.08 -29.15 3.31
CA ARG A 319 18.54 -29.35 3.11
C ARG A 319 19.37 -28.07 2.97
N GLY A 320 18.76 -26.91 3.16
CA GLY A 320 19.46 -25.66 3.35
C GLY A 320 20.23 -25.64 4.67
N GLY A 321 21.12 -24.65 4.81
CA GLY A 321 21.90 -24.39 6.01
C GLY A 321 22.36 -22.94 6.01
N THR A 322 23.03 -22.54 7.09
CA THR A 322 23.70 -21.24 7.13
C THR A 322 25.11 -21.39 6.57
N VAL A 323 25.44 -20.58 5.56
CA VAL A 323 26.76 -20.56 4.93
C VAL A 323 27.31 -19.16 5.03
N ARG A 324 28.48 -19.01 5.65
CA ARG A 324 29.26 -17.77 5.55
C ARG A 324 29.81 -17.70 4.13
N VAL A 325 29.46 -16.67 3.41
CA VAL A 325 29.93 -16.45 2.05
C VAL A 325 31.20 -15.62 2.18
N THR A 326 32.36 -16.24 1.96
CA THR A 326 33.60 -15.47 1.84
C THR A 326 33.48 -14.62 0.58
N PRO A 327 33.47 -13.27 0.68
CA PRO A 327 33.48 -12.46 -0.50
C PRO A 327 34.74 -12.79 -1.32
N PRO A 328 34.70 -12.72 -2.67
CA PRO A 328 35.93 -12.73 -3.44
C PRO A 328 36.86 -11.63 -2.86
N PRO A 329 38.18 -11.85 -2.81
CA PRO A 329 39.10 -10.90 -2.19
C PRO A 329 38.99 -9.55 -2.88
N HIS A 330 38.31 -8.60 -2.24
CA HIS A 330 38.39 -7.21 -2.61
C HIS A 330 39.75 -6.70 -2.15
N PRO A 331 40.57 -6.10 -3.04
CA PRO A 331 41.66 -5.27 -2.58
C PRO A 331 41.04 -4.09 -1.82
N GLU A 332 41.33 -3.95 -0.53
CA GLU A 332 40.96 -2.80 0.32
C GLU A 332 39.55 -2.76 0.95
N SER A 333 39.04 -3.86 1.52
CA SER A 333 37.96 -3.76 2.53
C SER A 333 38.51 -3.88 3.96
N ASP A 334 38.23 -2.86 4.77
CA ASP A 334 38.50 -2.87 6.22
C ASP A 334 37.80 -4.07 6.88
N PRO A 335 38.40 -4.67 7.94
CA PRO A 335 37.82 -5.83 8.61
C PRO A 335 36.47 -5.47 9.23
N VAL A 336 35.40 -6.08 8.71
CA VAL A 336 34.06 -6.01 9.28
C VAL A 336 34.07 -6.73 10.63
N SER A 337 33.69 -6.01 11.69
CA SER A 337 33.60 -6.54 13.06
C SER A 337 32.67 -7.77 13.13
N GLU A 338 33.21 -8.89 13.62
CA GLU A 338 32.52 -10.19 13.70
C GLU A 338 31.41 -10.25 14.77
N ASP A 339 31.32 -9.28 15.68
CA ASP A 339 30.42 -9.33 16.85
C ASP A 339 29.10 -8.55 16.69
N ALA A 340 28.84 -7.98 15.51
CA ALA A 340 27.53 -7.39 15.23
C ALA A 340 26.57 -8.50 14.80
N HIS A 341 25.90 -9.15 15.77
CA HIS A 341 24.58 -9.71 15.46
C HIS A 341 23.78 -8.57 14.81
N PRO A 342 23.28 -8.73 13.56
CA PRO A 342 22.39 -7.73 13.02
C PRO A 342 21.27 -7.58 14.06
N PRO A 343 20.93 -6.35 14.50
CA PRO A 343 19.78 -6.19 15.36
C PRO A 343 18.65 -6.96 14.68
N PRO A 344 17.83 -7.73 15.43
CA PRO A 344 16.67 -8.37 14.82
C PRO A 344 16.01 -7.31 13.97
N VAL A 345 15.69 -7.64 12.71
CA VAL A 345 14.89 -6.82 11.82
C VAL A 345 13.51 -6.75 12.47
N ARG A 346 13.43 -6.09 13.63
CA ARG A 346 12.19 -5.70 14.24
C ARG A 346 11.65 -4.74 13.21
N SER A 347 10.56 -5.18 12.62
CA SER A 347 9.50 -4.53 11.85
C SER A 347 9.17 -3.08 12.28
N PHE A 348 10.15 -2.23 12.58
CA PHE A 348 9.97 -0.93 13.21
C PHE A 348 9.50 0.11 12.21
N GLY A 349 9.71 -0.14 10.92
CA GLY A 349 9.06 0.63 9.85
C GLY A 349 7.68 0.12 9.43
N LEU A 350 7.20 -1.00 10.01
CA LEU A 350 6.00 -1.71 9.54
C LEU A 350 4.71 -1.32 10.29
N LEU A 351 4.80 -0.67 11.45
CA LEU A 351 3.61 -0.24 12.21
C LEU A 351 2.80 0.87 11.50
N TRP A 352 3.45 1.69 10.68
CA TRP A 352 2.81 2.85 10.03
C TRP A 352 1.90 2.49 8.84
N LEU A 353 2.26 1.49 8.05
CA LEU A 353 1.38 0.97 6.97
C LEU A 353 0.21 0.12 7.49
N LEU A 354 0.14 -0.11 8.80
CA LEU A 354 -0.97 -0.80 9.46
C LEU A 354 -2.07 0.15 9.90
N ALA A 355 -1.96 1.48 9.79
CA ALA A 355 -3.02 2.38 10.26
C ALA A 355 -4.43 2.02 9.74
N ILE A 356 -4.55 1.70 8.45
CA ILE A 356 -5.84 1.35 7.83
C ILE A 356 -6.40 0.01 8.38
N PRO A 357 -5.67 -1.12 8.40
CA PRO A 357 -6.16 -2.36 8.99
C PRO A 357 -6.07 -2.45 10.53
N ALA A 358 -5.24 -1.66 11.21
CA ALA A 358 -5.10 -1.66 12.67
C ALA A 358 -6.30 -1.01 13.35
N VAL A 359 -6.91 0.01 12.73
CA VAL A 359 -8.22 0.53 13.16
C VAL A 359 -9.27 -0.58 13.05
N ALA A 360 -9.35 -1.28 11.91
CA ALA A 360 -10.29 -2.41 11.75
C ALA A 360 -10.01 -3.59 12.71
N ALA A 361 -8.74 -3.91 12.99
CA ALA A 361 -8.33 -5.01 13.86
C ALA A 361 -8.48 -4.69 15.36
N ALA A 362 -8.15 -3.46 15.79
CA ALA A 362 -8.39 -3.00 17.17
C ALA A 362 -9.90 -2.98 17.49
N ILE A 363 -10.72 -2.60 16.51
CA ILE A 363 -12.18 -2.62 16.60
C ILE A 363 -12.73 -4.07 16.65
N GLY A 364 -12.21 -4.97 15.80
CA GLY A 364 -12.58 -6.39 15.83
C GLY A 364 -12.24 -7.10 17.15
N ALA A 365 -11.08 -6.79 17.73
CA ALA A 365 -10.65 -7.34 19.02
C ALA A 365 -11.51 -6.85 20.20
N GLY A 366 -11.93 -5.58 20.19
CA GLY A 366 -12.83 -5.03 21.22
C GLY A 366 -14.21 -5.68 21.26
N VAL A 367 -14.73 -6.11 20.11
CA VAL A 367 -16.05 -6.77 19.98
C VAL A 367 -16.02 -8.21 20.51
N LEU A 368 -14.94 -8.97 20.24
CA LEU A 368 -14.78 -10.32 20.78
C LEU A 368 -14.62 -10.30 22.31
N PHE A 369 -14.00 -9.26 22.86
CA PHE A 369 -13.83 -9.11 24.31
C PHE A 369 -15.16 -8.79 25.02
N ARG A 370 -16.04 -7.95 24.44
CA ARG A 370 -17.37 -7.67 25.03
C ARG A 370 -18.33 -8.84 24.95
N ARG A 371 -18.24 -9.70 23.93
CA ARG A 371 -19.13 -10.87 23.79
C ARG A 371 -18.83 -12.02 24.76
N HIS A 372 -17.66 -12.00 25.40
CA HIS A 372 -17.28 -12.99 26.43
C HIS A 372 -17.49 -12.48 27.87
N HIS A 373 -17.84 -11.20 28.04
CA HIS A 373 -18.01 -10.56 29.35
C HIS A 373 -19.39 -9.92 29.57
N ALA A 374 -20.32 -10.12 28.63
CA ALA A 374 -21.75 -9.92 28.79
C ALA A 374 -22.45 -11.28 28.63
#